data_AF-A0A1I2HLR3-F1
#
_entry.id   AF-A0A1I2HLR3-F1
#
_cell.length_a   1.000
_cell.length_b   1.000
_cell.length_c   1.000
_cell.angle_alpha   90.00
_cell.angle_beta   90.00
_cell.angle_gamma   90.00
#
_symmetry.space_group_name_H-M   'P 1'
#
loop_
_entity.id
_entity.type
_entity.pdbx_description
1 polymer ?
#
loop_
_entity_poly.entity_id
_entity_poly.type
_entity_poly.pdbx_seq_one_letter_code
_entity_poly.pdbx_strand_id
1 'polypeptide(L)'
;MMGKILGIAALGAFLCGACSREEHEPGATLAQIEAGCKSYCAKASECNKSIRPDSCETRCQNRLNRCRANEQADAVADLEGCAIDTCVDFAACAIGADLQCKFGL
;
A
#
# COMPACT_ATOMS: atom_id res chain seq x y z
N MET A 1 45.79 -51.39 -7.28
CA MET A 1 44.87 -51.44 -6.13
C MET A 1 43.47 -51.10 -6.64
N MET A 2 42.59 -52.09 -6.73
CA MET A 2 41.18 -51.90 -7.12
C MET A 2 40.40 -51.34 -5.93
N GLY A 3 39.65 -50.26 -6.14
CA GLY A 3 38.66 -49.74 -5.18
C GLY A 3 37.32 -49.56 -5.88
N LYS A 4 36.34 -50.39 -5.52
CA LYS A 4 34.93 -50.28 -5.90
C LYS A 4 34.19 -49.45 -4.85
N ILE A 5 33.45 -48.42 -5.26
CA ILE A 5 32.39 -47.78 -4.46
C ILE A 5 31.30 -47.35 -5.47
N LEU A 6 30.29 -48.19 -5.73
CA LEU A 6 28.94 -48.15 -5.14
C LEU A 6 28.28 -46.77 -5.23
N GLY A 7 27.32 -46.65 -6.14
CA GLY A 7 26.56 -45.44 -6.41
C GLY A 7 25.52 -45.10 -5.36
N ILE A 8 25.11 -43.82 -5.38
CA ILE A 8 23.88 -43.33 -4.78
C ILE A 8 23.20 -42.48 -5.85
N ALA A 9 21.96 -42.84 -6.18
CA ALA A 9 21.09 -42.12 -7.09
C ALA A 9 20.81 -40.72 -6.52
N ALA A 10 21.27 -39.68 -7.20
CA ALA A 10 20.81 -38.33 -6.96
C ALA A 10 19.36 -38.23 -7.44
N LEU A 11 18.44 -38.07 -6.50
CA LEU A 11 17.06 -37.67 -6.75
C LEU A 11 17.08 -36.36 -7.54
N GLY A 12 16.80 -36.46 -8.84
CA GLY A 12 16.52 -35.33 -9.70
C GLY A 12 15.21 -34.68 -9.26
N ALA A 13 15.33 -33.67 -8.41
CA ALA A 13 14.27 -32.71 -8.14
C ALA A 13 14.86 -31.34 -8.43
N PHE A 14 14.73 -30.85 -9.65
CA PHE A 14 14.74 -29.42 -10.01
C PHE A 14 14.64 -29.33 -11.52
N LEU A 15 13.43 -29.29 -12.08
CA LEU A 15 13.13 -28.77 -13.43
C LEU A 15 11.61 -28.74 -13.61
N CYS A 16 10.98 -27.73 -13.02
CA CYS A 16 9.74 -27.09 -13.49
C CYS A 16 9.76 -25.63 -13.03
N GLY A 17 10.83 -24.92 -13.39
CA GLY A 17 10.92 -23.46 -13.28
C GLY A 17 10.26 -22.83 -14.49
N ALA A 18 8.93 -22.70 -14.48
CA ALA A 18 8.16 -21.92 -15.44
C ALA A 18 6.72 -21.69 -14.93
N CYS A 19 6.58 -21.15 -13.72
CA CYS A 19 5.45 -20.28 -13.43
C CYS A 19 6.06 -19.00 -12.88
N SER A 20 6.19 -17.99 -13.74
CA SER A 20 6.44 -16.62 -13.33
C SER A 20 5.45 -16.31 -12.21
N ARG A 21 5.96 -16.21 -10.99
CA ARG A 21 5.21 -15.59 -9.91
C ARG A 21 5.20 -14.11 -10.29
N GLU A 22 4.17 -13.70 -11.03
CA GLU A 22 3.75 -12.31 -11.01
C GLU A 22 3.49 -12.04 -9.53
N GLU A 23 4.47 -11.44 -8.87
CA GLU A 23 4.33 -10.95 -7.51
C GLU A 23 3.26 -9.86 -7.62
N HIS A 24 2.01 -10.27 -7.45
CA HIS A 24 0.90 -9.38 -7.30
C HIS A 24 1.15 -8.69 -5.96
N GLU A 25 1.90 -7.58 -6.00
CA GLU A 25 2.13 -6.69 -4.86
C GLU A 25 0.77 -6.50 -4.16
N PRO A 26 0.58 -7.07 -2.95
CA PRO A 26 -0.72 -7.01 -2.31
C PRO A 26 -0.99 -5.56 -1.95
N GLY A 27 -2.09 -5.03 -2.48
CA GLY A 27 -2.49 -3.66 -2.18
C GLY A 27 -2.92 -3.48 -0.74
N ALA A 28 -3.26 -2.24 -0.37
CA ALA A 28 -3.81 -1.98 0.95
C ALA A 28 -5.13 -2.75 1.13
N THR A 29 -5.27 -3.41 2.26
CA THR A 29 -6.53 -4.03 2.68
C THR A 29 -7.58 -2.96 2.94
N LEU A 30 -8.87 -3.34 2.88
CA LEU A 30 -9.97 -2.42 3.22
C LEU A 30 -9.79 -1.79 4.61
N ALA A 31 -9.35 -2.57 5.60
CA ALA A 31 -9.10 -2.08 6.95
C ALA A 31 -7.98 -1.03 7.00
N GLN A 32 -6.92 -1.20 6.21
CA GLN A 32 -5.83 -0.21 6.10
C GLN A 32 -6.32 1.07 5.42
N ILE A 33 -7.10 0.95 4.34
CA ILE A 33 -7.72 2.09 3.67
C ILE A 33 -8.64 2.86 4.62
N GLU A 34 -9.51 2.17 5.36
CA GLU A 34 -10.39 2.78 6.34
C GLU A 34 -9.60 3.49 7.45
N ALA A 35 -8.59 2.85 8.03
CA ALA A 35 -7.76 3.40 9.10
C ALA A 35 -6.95 4.62 8.64
N GLY A 36 -6.29 4.54 7.49
CA GLY A 36 -5.51 5.64 6.91
C GLY A 36 -6.39 6.85 6.58
N CYS A 37 -7.54 6.63 5.93
CA CYS A 37 -8.50 7.69 5.63
C CYS A 37 -9.06 8.33 6.89
N LYS A 38 -9.38 7.55 7.94
CA LYS A 38 -9.87 8.07 9.21
C LYS A 38 -8.84 8.96 9.89
N SER A 39 -7.60 8.51 10.00
CA SER A 39 -6.51 9.27 10.63
C SER A 39 -6.24 10.57 9.89
N TYR A 40 -6.13 10.51 8.56
CA TYR A 40 -5.96 11.69 7.71
C TYR A 40 -7.12 12.68 7.86
N CYS A 41 -8.37 12.21 7.81
CA CYS A 41 -9.54 13.09 7.87
C CYS A 41 -9.80 13.66 9.26
N ALA A 42 -9.43 12.94 10.32
CA ALA A 42 -9.41 13.48 11.68
C ALA A 42 -8.42 14.64 11.77
N LYS A 43 -7.20 14.48 11.23
CA LYS A 43 -6.20 15.54 11.19
C LYS A 43 -6.62 16.71 10.31
N ALA A 44 -7.22 16.42 9.15
CA ALA A 44 -7.76 17.44 8.27
C ALA A 44 -8.82 18.31 8.96
N SER A 45 -9.71 17.71 9.76
CA SER A 45 -10.73 18.42 10.55
C SER A 45 -10.14 19.14 11.77
N GLU A 46 -9.08 18.60 12.36
CA GLU A 46 -8.30 19.30 13.40
C GLU A 46 -7.75 20.62 12.86
N CYS A 47 -7.07 20.55 11.70
CA CYS A 47 -6.35 21.66 11.08
C CYS A 47 -7.25 22.61 10.27
N ASN A 48 -8.40 22.13 9.80
CA ASN A 48 -9.39 22.94 9.10
C ASN A 48 -10.81 22.54 9.54
N LYS A 49 -11.43 23.39 10.37
CA LYS A 49 -12.77 23.17 10.94
C LYS A 49 -13.90 23.13 9.89
N SER A 50 -13.65 23.55 8.66
CA SER A 50 -14.62 23.41 7.55
C SER A 50 -14.67 21.99 6.99
N ILE A 51 -13.71 21.12 7.32
CA ILE A 51 -13.70 19.72 6.89
C ILE A 51 -14.55 18.88 7.84
N ARG A 52 -15.56 18.23 7.25
CA ARG A 52 -16.39 17.22 7.93
C ARG A 52 -15.72 15.84 7.82
N PRO A 53 -15.36 15.18 8.93
CA PRO A 53 -14.66 13.89 8.92
C PRO A 53 -15.36 12.82 8.06
N ASP A 54 -16.64 12.54 8.29
CA ASP A 54 -17.37 11.47 7.59
C ASP A 54 -17.38 11.64 6.06
N SER A 55 -17.54 12.89 5.59
CA SER A 55 -17.54 13.21 4.16
C SER A 55 -16.13 13.16 3.57
N CYS A 56 -15.12 13.47 4.37
CA CYS A 56 -13.72 13.32 3.99
C CYS A 56 -13.37 11.82 3.86
N GLU A 57 -13.71 11.02 4.86
CA GLU A 57 -13.41 9.57 4.91
C GLU A 57 -14.06 8.85 3.73
N THR A 58 -15.35 9.09 3.51
CA THR A 58 -16.09 8.51 2.38
C THR A 58 -15.45 8.87 1.04
N ARG A 59 -15.00 10.12 0.87
CA ARG A 59 -14.31 10.55 -0.37
C ARG A 59 -12.93 9.92 -0.51
N CYS A 60 -12.19 9.81 0.58
CA CYS A 60 -10.87 9.19 0.62
C CYS A 60 -10.94 7.72 0.21
N GLN A 61 -11.81 6.94 0.87
CA GLN A 61 -12.02 5.52 0.57
C GLN A 61 -12.48 5.33 -0.89
N ASN A 62 -13.42 6.15 -1.36
CA ASN A 62 -13.90 6.09 -2.74
C ASN A 62 -12.84 6.45 -3.78
N ARG A 63 -11.79 7.22 -3.43
CA ARG A 63 -10.67 7.50 -4.33
C ARG A 63 -9.68 6.35 -4.32
N LEU A 64 -9.27 5.87 -3.15
CA LEU A 64 -8.33 4.73 -3.03
C LEU A 64 -8.89 3.45 -3.66
N ASN A 65 -10.19 3.18 -3.52
CA ASN A 65 -10.84 2.03 -4.15
C ASN A 65 -10.83 2.09 -5.70
N ARG A 66 -10.49 3.24 -6.31
CA ARG A 66 -10.30 3.36 -7.77
C ARG A 66 -8.85 3.20 -8.21
N CYS A 67 -7.91 3.17 -7.26
CA CYS A 67 -6.49 3.00 -7.55
C CYS A 67 -6.12 1.53 -7.74
N ARG A 68 -4.96 1.28 -8.35
CA ARG A 68 -4.37 -0.05 -8.39
C ARG A 68 -3.90 -0.46 -6.99
N ALA A 69 -3.78 -1.76 -6.78
CA ALA A 69 -3.41 -2.35 -5.48
C ALA A 69 -2.13 -1.73 -4.88
N ASN A 70 -1.04 -1.70 -5.65
CA ASN A 70 0.23 -1.09 -5.21
C ASN A 70 0.09 0.42 -4.91
N GLU A 71 -0.71 1.15 -5.69
CA GLU A 71 -0.97 2.58 -5.44
C GLU A 71 -1.78 2.81 -4.17
N GLN A 72 -2.68 1.89 -3.81
CA GLN A 72 -3.41 1.96 -2.56
C GLN A 72 -2.47 1.87 -1.36
N ALA A 73 -1.49 0.97 -1.39
CA ALA A 73 -0.53 0.79 -0.31
C ALA A 73 0.31 2.07 -0.09
N ASP A 74 0.86 2.62 -1.16
CA ASP A 74 1.65 3.87 -1.10
C ASP A 74 0.80 5.05 -0.63
N ALA A 75 -0.41 5.18 -1.15
CA ALA A 75 -1.29 6.28 -0.78
C ALA A 75 -1.77 6.17 0.68
N VAL A 76 -2.03 4.96 1.20
CA VAL A 76 -2.34 4.78 2.62
C VAL A 76 -1.15 5.18 3.49
N ALA A 77 0.07 4.78 3.12
CA ALA A 77 1.28 5.17 3.86
C ALA A 77 1.48 6.69 3.89
N ASP A 78 1.25 7.39 2.77
CA ASP A 78 1.31 8.85 2.71
C ASP A 78 0.24 9.50 3.60
N LEU A 79 -1.01 8.99 3.58
CA LEU A 79 -2.09 9.51 4.42
C LEU A 79 -1.77 9.38 5.91
N GLU A 80 -1.21 8.23 6.31
CA GLU A 80 -0.76 8.00 7.68
C GLU A 80 0.40 8.92 8.06
N GLY A 81 1.34 9.14 7.14
CA GLY A 81 2.43 10.11 7.31
C GLY A 81 1.93 11.54 7.50
N CYS A 82 0.97 11.99 6.69
CA CYS A 82 0.37 13.31 6.87
C CYS A 82 -0.37 13.41 8.21
N ALA A 83 -1.07 12.36 8.65
CA ALA A 83 -1.89 12.41 9.86
C ALA A 83 -1.10 12.70 11.14
N ILE A 84 0.20 12.39 11.17
CA ILE A 84 1.09 12.64 12.32
C ILE A 84 1.75 14.03 12.31
N ASP A 85 1.64 14.77 11.20
CA ASP A 85 2.29 16.07 11.02
C ASP A 85 1.63 17.19 11.84
N THR A 86 2.29 18.34 11.95
CA THR A 86 1.65 19.56 12.48
C THR A 86 0.65 20.11 11.47
N CYS A 87 -0.28 20.99 11.87
CA CYS A 87 -1.22 21.56 10.89
C CYS A 87 -0.55 22.43 9.81
N VAL A 88 0.65 22.95 10.07
CA VAL A 88 1.44 23.69 9.09
C VAL A 88 1.98 22.72 8.04
N ASP A 89 2.54 21.60 8.48
CA ASP A 89 3.17 20.60 7.60
C ASP A 89 2.12 19.72 6.89
N PHE A 90 0.99 19.46 7.56
CA PHE A 90 -0.17 18.75 7.01
C PHE A 90 -0.69 19.41 5.74
N ALA A 91 -0.70 20.75 5.67
CA ALA A 91 -1.18 21.45 4.48
C ALA A 91 -0.30 21.17 3.26
N ALA A 92 1.02 21.07 3.45
CA ALA A 92 1.95 20.69 2.39
C ALA A 92 1.84 19.20 2.05
N CYS A 93 1.69 18.34 3.07
CA CYS A 93 1.50 16.91 2.89
C CYS A 93 0.19 16.58 2.15
N ALA A 94 -0.91 17.25 2.47
CA ALA A 94 -2.21 17.07 1.82
C ALA A 94 -2.24 17.53 0.35
N ILE A 95 -1.39 18.47 -0.05
CA ILE A 95 -1.20 18.86 -1.45
C ILE A 95 -0.42 17.75 -2.20
N GLY A 96 0.56 17.13 -1.55
CA GLY A 96 1.30 15.97 -2.10
C GLY A 96 0.49 14.67 -2.10
N ALA A 97 -0.40 14.51 -1.12
CA ALA A 97 -1.36 13.42 -1.01
C ALA A 97 -2.65 13.71 -1.78
N ASP A 98 -2.65 14.62 -2.76
CA ASP A 98 -3.78 14.74 -3.70
C ASP A 98 -4.00 13.35 -4.26
N LEU A 99 -5.08 12.72 -3.79
CA LEU A 99 -5.47 11.30 -3.91
C LEU A 99 -5.75 10.89 -5.37
N GLN A 100 -5.10 11.55 -6.32
CA GLN A 100 -4.73 10.97 -7.59
C GLN A 100 -3.83 9.79 -7.23
N CYS A 101 -4.33 8.58 -7.46
CA CYS A 101 -3.51 7.38 -7.49
C CYS A 101 -2.18 7.78 -8.13
N LYS A 102 -1.04 7.59 -7.45
CA LYS A 102 0.23 8.26 -7.79
C LYS A 102 0.66 8.16 -9.27
N PHE A 103 -0.01 7.33 -10.09
CA PHE A 103 0.14 7.27 -11.55
C PHE A 103 -1.15 7.50 -12.37
N GLY A 104 -2.03 8.41 -11.96
CA GLY A 104 -3.21 8.82 -12.72
C GLY A 104 -2.95 9.86 -13.82
N LEU A 105 -2.26 9.47 -14.90
CA LEU A 105 -2.60 9.98 -16.24
C LEU A 105 -3.63 9.05 -16.89
#